data_AF-A0A136KRL2-F1
#
_entry.id   AF-A0A136KRL2-F1
#
_cell.length_a   1.000
_cell.length_b   1.000
_cell.length_c   1.000
_cell.angle_alpha   90.00
_cell.angle_beta   90.00
_cell.angle_gamma   90.00
#
_symmetry.space_group_name_H-M   'P 1'
#
loop_
_entity.id
_entity.type
_entity.pdbx_description
1 polymer ?
#
loop_
_entity_poly.entity_id
_entity_poly.type
_entity_poly.pdbx_seq_one_letter_code
_entity_poly.pdbx_strand_id
1 'polypeptide(L)'
;MVSFDVLEHIQRAEIKCVAQESARVAKKFVMHKIYTTENLWIEFTHPKDYSHISVQSQAFWLNIFRSLDNVSIVKKYVFKLPAFIESIFLLRKKTA
;
A
#
# COMPACT_ATOMS: atom_id res chain seq x y z
N MET A 1 -11.59 -4.37 -3.98
CA MET A 1 -10.36 -4.70 -4.71
C MET A 1 -9.30 -5.03 -3.67
N VAL A 2 -8.49 -6.03 -3.94
CA VAL A 2 -7.36 -6.40 -3.09
C VAL A 2 -6.13 -6.47 -3.99
N SER A 3 -5.00 -5.94 -3.53
CA SER A 3 -3.70 -6.18 -4.13
C SER A 3 -2.71 -6.61 -3.06
N PHE A 4 -1.82 -7.51 -3.43
CA PHE A 4 -0.75 -8.01 -2.57
C PHE A 4 0.57 -7.75 -3.26
N ASP A 5 1.39 -6.94 -2.62
CA ASP A 5 2.76 -6.69 -3.01
C ASP A 5 2.86 -6.30 -4.49
N VAL A 6 2.06 -5.31 -4.90
CA VAL A 6 1.99 -4.80 -6.28
C VAL A 6 2.54 -3.38 -6.40
N LEU A 7 2.22 -2.51 -5.44
CA LEU A 7 2.47 -1.07 -5.57
C LEU A 7 3.95 -0.72 -5.44
N GLU A 8 4.72 -1.53 -4.72
CA GLU A 8 6.17 -1.43 -4.57
C GLU A 8 6.95 -1.78 -5.85
N HIS A 9 6.33 -2.48 -6.81
CA HIS A 9 6.96 -2.79 -8.10
C HIS A 9 6.78 -1.68 -9.13
N ILE A 10 6.08 -0.60 -8.77
CA ILE A 10 5.77 0.52 -9.66
C ILE A 10 6.81 1.62 -9.49
N GLN A 11 7.15 2.33 -10.57
CA GLN A 11 8.04 3.49 -10.47
C GLN A 11 7.43 4.58 -9.59
N ARG A 12 8.26 5.21 -8.75
CA ARG A 12 7.80 6.21 -7.75
C ARG A 12 6.95 7.33 -8.34
N ALA A 13 7.26 7.79 -9.56
CA ALA A 13 6.53 8.84 -10.24
C ALA A 13 5.08 8.45 -10.60
N GLU A 14 4.81 7.17 -10.81
CA GLU A 14 3.52 6.66 -11.28
C GLU A 14 2.62 6.17 -10.13
N ILE A 15 3.17 5.96 -8.94
CA ILE A 15 2.45 5.43 -7.76
C ILE A 15 1.15 6.19 -7.50
N LYS A 16 1.18 7.53 -7.55
CA LYS A 16 -0.02 8.35 -7.28
C LYS A 16 -1.12 8.09 -8.32
N CYS A 17 -0.76 8.02 -9.60
CA CYS A 17 -1.69 7.74 -10.69
C CYS A 17 -2.31 6.35 -10.54
N VAL A 18 -1.49 5.33 -10.25
CA VAL A 18 -1.98 3.96 -10.07
C VAL A 18 -2.86 3.83 -8.83
N ALA A 19 -2.52 4.50 -7.73
CA ALA A 19 -3.36 4.52 -6.53
C ALA A 19 -4.71 5.24 -6.77
N GLN A 20 -4.72 6.29 -7.60
CA GLN A 20 -5.97 6.95 -8.03
C GLN A 20 -6.83 5.99 -8.86
N GLU A 21 -6.21 5.29 -9.80
CA GLU A 21 -6.91 4.35 -10.67
C GLU A 21 -7.47 3.15 -9.90
N SER A 22 -6.70 2.60 -8.95
CA SER A 22 -7.16 1.51 -8.07
C SER A 22 -8.38 1.95 -7.24
N ALA A 23 -8.37 3.18 -6.74
CA ALA A 23 -9.51 3.78 -6.04
C ALA A 23 -10.72 4.02 -6.96
N ARG A 24 -10.49 4.43 -8.21
CA ARG A 24 -11.54 4.67 -9.22
C ARG A 24 -12.31 3.39 -9.54
N VAL A 25 -11.59 2.31 -9.86
CA VAL A 25 -12.17 1.02 -10.28
C VAL A 25 -12.79 0.24 -9.14
N ALA A 26 -12.40 0.52 -7.89
CA ALA A 26 -12.95 -0.16 -6.74
C ALA A 26 -14.42 0.18 -6.48
N LYS A 27 -15.20 -0.83 -6.07
CA LYS A 27 -16.62 -0.68 -5.73
C LYS A 27 -16.84 0.04 -4.39
N LYS A 28 -16.18 -0.41 -3.32
CA LYS A 28 -16.40 0.09 -1.94
C LYS A 28 -15.14 0.17 -1.10
N PHE A 29 -14.32 -0.88 -1.14
CA PHE A 29 -13.07 -0.96 -0.40
C PHE A 29 -11.90 -1.32 -1.32
N VAL A 30 -10.73 -0.78 -0.97
CA VAL A 30 -9.43 -1.12 -1.55
C VAL A 30 -8.51 -1.54 -0.43
N MET A 31 -7.99 -2.76 -0.50
CA MET A 31 -6.97 -3.25 0.42
C MET A 31 -5.66 -3.40 -0.35
N HIS A 32 -4.61 -2.76 0.13
CA HIS A 32 -3.25 -2.90 -0.38
C HIS A 32 -2.37 -3.50 0.72
N LYS A 33 -1.86 -4.71 0.53
CA LYS A 33 -0.66 -5.17 1.22
C LYS A 33 0.53 -4.70 0.40
N ILE A 34 1.49 -4.04 1.04
CA ILE A 34 2.63 -3.42 0.37
C ILE A 34 3.90 -3.76 1.15
N TYR A 35 4.98 -4.12 0.48
CA TYR A 35 6.29 -4.23 1.09
C TYR A 35 6.89 -2.85 1.39
N THR A 36 7.17 -2.55 2.67
CA THR A 36 7.73 -1.26 3.11
C THR A 36 9.08 -1.40 3.78
N THR A 37 9.76 -0.27 4.01
CA THR A 37 11.07 -0.26 4.70
C THR A 37 11.00 -0.85 6.11
N GLU A 38 9.85 -0.78 6.77
CA GLU A 38 9.62 -1.39 8.09
C GLU A 38 9.55 -2.92 8.03
N ASN A 39 9.34 -3.50 6.84
CA ASN A 39 9.31 -4.93 6.57
C ASN A 39 10.68 -5.47 6.08
N LEU A 40 11.72 -4.62 5.97
CA LEU A 40 13.05 -5.00 5.46
C LEU A 40 13.71 -6.15 6.23
N TRP A 41 13.31 -6.41 7.48
CA TRP A 41 13.82 -7.57 8.22
C TRP A 41 13.48 -8.91 7.55
N ILE A 42 12.48 -8.95 6.67
CA ILE A 42 12.12 -10.14 5.89
C ILE A 42 13.27 -10.54 4.95
N GLU A 43 14.13 -9.60 4.51
CA GLU A 43 15.33 -9.90 3.72
C GLU A 43 16.37 -10.74 4.50
N PHE A 44 16.31 -10.79 5.84
CA PHE A 44 17.17 -11.70 6.62
C PHE A 44 16.73 -13.16 6.52
N THR A 45 15.48 -13.42 6.13
CA THR A 45 14.90 -14.76 6.04
C THR A 45 14.57 -15.20 4.61
N HIS A 46 14.67 -14.28 3.64
CA HIS A 46 14.35 -14.52 2.23
C HIS A 46 15.46 -13.97 1.31
N PRO A 47 15.68 -14.57 0.13
CA PRO A 47 16.61 -14.04 -0.88
C PRO A 47 16.23 -12.61 -1.31
N LYS A 48 17.23 -11.80 -1.64
CA LYS A 48 17.02 -10.43 -2.12
C LYS A 48 16.17 -10.42 -3.39
N ASP A 49 15.03 -9.75 -3.32
CA ASP A 49 14.13 -9.56 -4.46
C ASP A 49 14.38 -8.18 -5.10
N TYR A 50 14.99 -8.19 -6.30
CA TYR A 50 15.30 -6.98 -7.06
C TYR A 50 14.09 -6.38 -7.75
N SER A 51 12.94 -7.06 -7.76
CA SER A 51 11.73 -6.55 -8.39
C SER A 51 11.08 -5.44 -7.57
N HIS A 52 11.43 -5.26 -6.29
CA HIS A 52 10.90 -4.17 -5.45
C HIS A 52 11.53 -2.81 -5.83
N ILE A 53 10.97 -2.15 -6.84
CA ILE A 53 11.50 -0.90 -7.42
C ILE A 53 11.32 0.31 -6.47
N SER A 54 10.21 0.37 -5.73
CA SER A 54 9.81 1.50 -4.89
C SER A 54 9.47 1.07 -3.47
N VAL A 55 10.43 0.47 -2.77
CA VAL A 55 10.30 0.23 -1.32
C VAL A 55 10.37 1.57 -0.59
N GLN A 56 9.26 1.96 0.02
CA GLN A 56 9.10 3.23 0.73
C GLN A 56 8.50 2.99 2.13
N SER A 57 8.62 3.97 3.03
CA SER A 57 8.08 3.85 4.40
C SER A 57 6.56 3.82 4.43
N GLN A 58 5.98 3.28 5.50
CA GLN A 58 4.53 3.34 5.71
C GLN A 58 4.00 4.78 5.70
N ALA A 59 4.80 5.74 6.17
CA ALA A 59 4.45 7.16 6.17
C ALA A 59 4.32 7.73 4.75
N PHE A 60 5.20 7.32 3.83
CA PHE A 60 5.11 7.70 2.42
C PHE A 60 3.79 7.23 1.81
N TRP A 61 3.46 5.95 1.96
CA TRP A 61 2.23 5.36 1.45
C TRP A 61 0.98 6.02 2.04
N LEU A 62 1.01 6.30 3.34
CA LEU A 62 -0.07 7.01 4.01
C LEU A 62 -0.29 8.41 3.42
N ASN A 63 0.80 9.13 3.11
CA ASN A 63 0.71 10.46 2.49
C ASN A 63 0.14 10.39 1.06
N ILE A 64 0.55 9.38 0.27
CA ILE A 64 -0.05 9.14 -1.05
C ILE A 64 -1.55 8.92 -0.92
N PHE A 65 -1.98 7.99 -0.06
CA PHE A 65 -3.41 7.68 0.09
C PHE A 65 -4.23 8.82 0.67
N ARG A 66 -3.63 9.65 1.55
CA ARG A 66 -4.26 10.89 2.04
C ARG A 66 -4.45 11.95 0.96
N SER A 67 -3.60 11.95 -0.07
CA SER A 67 -3.72 12.87 -1.20
C SER A 67 -4.83 12.50 -2.20
N LEU A 68 -5.53 11.39 -1.97
CA LEU A 68 -6.62 10.92 -2.83
C LEU A 68 -7.96 11.44 -2.32
N ASP A 69 -8.61 12.30 -3.10
CA ASP A 69 -9.86 12.95 -2.68
C ASP A 69 -11.05 11.97 -2.59
N ASN A 70 -11.03 10.90 -3.37
CA ASN A 70 -12.14 9.95 -3.54
C ASN A 70 -12.15 8.78 -2.53
N VAL A 71 -11.19 8.71 -1.61
CA VAL A 71 -11.11 7.65 -0.60
C VAL A 71 -10.85 8.19 0.80
N SER A 72 -11.26 7.44 1.81
CA SER A 72 -10.90 7.64 3.21
C SER A 72 -10.12 6.43 3.71
N ILE A 73 -9.14 6.68 4.59
CA ILE A 73 -8.34 5.61 5.20
C ILE A 73 -9.14 5.05 6.37
N VAL A 74 -9.60 3.80 6.26
CA VAL A 74 -10.47 3.16 7.28
C VAL A 74 -9.67 2.68 8.47
N LYS A 75 -8.57 1.96 8.20
CA LYS A 75 -7.66 1.44 9.21
C LYS A 75 -6.26 1.37 8.61
N LYS A 76 -5.29 1.86 9.38
CA LYS A 76 -3.86 1.79 9.05
C LYS A 76 -3.27 0.38 9.23
N TYR A 77 -3.98 -0.51 9.94
CA TYR A 77 -3.58 -1.89 10.26
C TYR A 77 -4.83 -2.79 10.34
N VAL A 78 -5.10 -3.61 9.32
CA VAL A 78 -6.31 -4.47 9.30
C VAL A 78 -6.14 -5.73 10.14
N PHE A 79 -4.90 -6.16 10.41
CA PHE A 79 -4.60 -7.31 11.24
C PHE A 79 -3.68 -6.92 12.40
N LYS A 80 -3.94 -7.46 13.59
CA LYS A 80 -3.03 -7.42 14.76
C LYS A 80 -1.80 -8.31 14.52
N LEU A 81 -1.24 -8.29 13.32
CA LEU A 81 0.12 -8.78 13.11
C LEU A 81 1.06 -7.69 13.61
N PRO A 82 2.16 -8.05 14.27
CA PRO A 82 3.16 -7.06 14.66
C PRO A 82 3.49 -6.19 13.44
N ALA A 83 3.55 -4.87 13.62
CA ALA A 83 3.69 -3.92 12.50
C ALA A 83 4.96 -4.12 11.65
N PHE A 84 5.90 -4.91 12.16
CA PHE A 84 7.06 -5.38 11.40
C PHE A 84 6.67 -6.44 10.36
N ILE A 85 5.66 -7.28 10.57
CA ILE A 85 5.35 -8.41 9.67
C ILE A 85 4.68 -7.96 8.37
N GLU A 86 3.68 -7.08 8.42
CA GLU A 86 2.95 -6.69 7.21
C GLU A 86 2.47 -5.23 7.26
N SER A 87 2.59 -4.53 6.13
CA SER A 87 2.04 -3.18 5.95
C SER A 87 0.76 -3.25 5.11
N ILE A 88 -0.39 -3.26 5.78
CA ILE A 88 -1.72 -3.38 5.16
C ILE A 88 -2.49 -2.05 5.26
N PHE A 89 -2.88 -1.51 4.12
CA PHE A 89 -3.68 -0.29 4.00
C PHE A 89 -5.10 -0.61 3.55
N LEU A 90 -6.10 -0.21 4.34
CA LEU A 90 -7.51 -0.32 3.96
C LEU A 90 -8.12 1.04 3.70
N LEU A 91 -8.51 1.25 2.44
CA LEU A 91 -9.17 2.45 1.94
C LEU A 91 -10.65 2.14 1.70
N ARG A 92 -11.51 3.09 2.02
CA ARG A 92 -12.94 3.08 1.68
C ARG A 92 -13.21 4.18 0.68
N LYS A 93 -13.90 3.84 -0.40
CA LYS A 93 -14.38 4.83 -1.36
C LYS A 93 -15.37 5.76 -0.67
N LYS A 94 -15.16 7.07 -0.79
CA LYS A 94 -16.17 8.06 -0.38
C LYS A 94 -17.32 7.93 -1.39
N THR A 95 -18.51 7.62 -0.89
CA THR A 95 -19.73 7.74 -1.70
C THR A 95 -19.89 9.20 -2.08
N ALA A 96 -20.04 9.47 -3.37
CA ALA A 96 -20.62 10.72 -3.85
C ALA A 96 -22.07 10.81 -3.40
#